data_AF-A0AA35JK85-F1
#
_entry.id   AF-A0AA35JK85-F1
#
_cell.length_a   1.000
_cell.length_b   1.000
_cell.length_c   1.000
_cell.angle_alpha   90.00
_cell.angle_beta   90.00
_cell.angle_gamma   90.00
#
_symmetry.space_group_name_H-M   'P 1'
#
loop_
_entity.id
_entity.type
_entity.pdbx_description
1 polymer ?
#
loop_
_entity_poly.entity_id
_entity_poly.type
_entity_poly.pdbx_seq_one_letter_code
_entity_poly.pdbx_strand_id
1 'polypeptide(L)'
;MYKSSARVLCVERYARWLSSSIRNGTSATPPIGSNELNNDSDRANARSAADVEGVANRLSAASPARKSRDNRRRITEFKDALNLGPSFADFVSGKASGMILDPLEKARQNTEEAKKLPRWLKVPIPKGTNYHKLKGDVKELKLSTVCEEARCPNIGECWGGKDKSKATATIMLLGDTCTRGCRFCSVKTNRAPSKPDPMEPENTAEAIKRWGLGYVVLTTVDRDDLIDGGANHLAETVRKIKQKAPKTLVETLSGDFRGDLKMVDIMAQCGLDVYAHNLETVEALTPHVRDRRATYRQSLSVLERAKMTVPTLLTKTSIMLGLGETDEQIIQTMRDLRDIECDVVTFGQYMRPTKRHMKVVEYVRPEKFDYWKEKALEMGFLYCASGPLVRSSYKAGEAFIENVLNKRNKN
;
A
#
# COMPACT_ATOMS: atom_id res chain seq x y z
N MET A 1 6.42 -25.94 -44.30
CA MET A 1 6.84 -24.61 -44.77
C MET A 1 6.47 -23.58 -43.70
N TYR A 2 7.37 -22.62 -43.47
CA TYR A 2 7.32 -21.47 -42.56
C TYR A 2 7.67 -21.64 -41.04
N LYS A 3 8.89 -21.15 -40.75
CA LYS A 3 9.39 -20.32 -39.63
C LYS A 3 9.42 -20.85 -38.19
N SER A 4 10.64 -21.06 -37.68
CA SER A 4 11.12 -20.48 -36.41
C SER A 4 12.61 -20.83 -36.15
N SER A 5 13.53 -19.92 -36.48
CA SER A 5 14.87 -19.93 -35.87
C SER A 5 15.48 -18.53 -35.91
N ALA A 6 15.09 -17.69 -34.95
CA ALA A 6 15.71 -16.39 -34.68
C ALA A 6 15.97 -16.17 -33.17
N ARG A 7 15.85 -17.23 -32.34
CA ARG A 7 16.01 -17.13 -30.87
C ARG A 7 17.30 -17.74 -30.31
N VAL A 8 18.19 -18.29 -31.14
CA VAL A 8 19.39 -18.98 -30.65
C VAL A 8 20.67 -18.13 -30.77
N LEU A 9 20.69 -17.08 -31.59
CA LEU A 9 21.93 -16.31 -31.85
C LEU A 9 22.22 -15.15 -30.87
N CYS A 10 21.30 -14.82 -29.95
CA CYS A 10 21.51 -13.71 -29.00
C CYS A 10 22.19 -14.16 -27.69
N VAL A 11 22.03 -15.43 -27.29
CA VAL A 11 22.52 -15.94 -26.00
C VAL A 11 24.02 -16.28 -26.03
N GLU A 12 24.55 -16.72 -27.17
CA GLU A 12 25.98 -17.10 -27.27
C GLU A 12 26.94 -15.90 -27.33
N ARG A 13 26.50 -14.73 -27.81
CA ARG A 13 27.34 -13.52 -27.84
C ARG A 13 27.51 -12.87 -26.47
N TYR A 14 26.51 -12.98 -25.59
CA TYR A 14 26.58 -12.42 -24.23
C TYR A 14 27.48 -13.25 -23.31
N ALA A 15 27.49 -14.57 -23.48
CA ALA A 15 28.33 -15.48 -22.70
C ALA A 15 29.84 -15.35 -23.01
N ARG A 16 30.21 -15.00 -24.25
CA ARG A 16 31.62 -14.77 -24.63
C ARG A 16 32.17 -13.42 -24.16
N TRP A 17 31.32 -12.40 -23.97
CA TRP A 17 31.72 -11.10 -23.44
C TRP A 17 32.00 -11.12 -21.93
N LEU A 18 31.18 -11.85 -21.16
CA LEU A 18 31.36 -12.00 -19.70
C LEU A 18 32.64 -12.75 -19.31
N SER A 19 33.12 -13.68 -20.14
CA SER A 19 34.33 -14.47 -19.85
C SER A 19 35.66 -13.72 -20.13
N SER A 20 35.60 -12.59 -20.87
CA SER A 20 36.76 -11.76 -21.19
C SER A 20 36.95 -10.57 -20.25
N SER A 21 35.88 -10.03 -19.63
CA SER A 21 35.98 -8.84 -18.78
C SER A 21 36.41 -9.13 -17.33
N ILE A 22 36.43 -10.40 -16.91
CA ILE A 22 36.84 -10.81 -15.56
C ILE A 22 38.37 -11.01 -15.45
N ARG A 23 39.12 -11.04 -16.56
CA ARG A 23 40.57 -11.31 -16.53
C ARG A 23 41.49 -10.08 -16.53
N ASN A 24 41.05 -8.90 -16.96
CA ASN A 24 41.94 -7.73 -17.14
C ASN A 24 41.39 -6.44 -16.50
N GLY A 25 41.10 -6.49 -15.20
CA GLY A 25 40.47 -5.41 -14.41
C GLY A 25 40.88 -3.98 -14.77
N THR A 26 40.11 -3.35 -15.66
CA THR A 26 40.20 -1.94 -16.05
C THR A 26 38.81 -1.42 -16.40
N SER A 27 38.48 -0.24 -15.88
CA SER A 27 37.23 0.48 -16.12
C SER A 27 37.30 1.26 -17.44
N ALA A 28 36.42 0.98 -18.40
CA ALA A 28 36.24 1.86 -19.57
C ALA A 28 34.83 1.72 -20.18
N THR A 29 34.24 2.88 -20.49
CA THR A 29 32.98 3.08 -21.23
C THR A 29 33.10 2.70 -22.72
N PRO A 30 32.00 2.27 -23.38
CA PRO A 30 32.05 1.81 -24.78
C PRO A 30 32.05 2.97 -25.79
N PRO A 31 32.65 2.79 -26.99
CA PRO A 31 32.69 3.81 -28.03
C PRO A 31 31.44 3.76 -28.93
N ILE A 32 30.99 4.94 -29.38
CA ILE A 32 29.99 5.13 -30.43
C ILE A 32 30.75 5.27 -31.76
N GLY A 33 30.38 4.48 -32.76
CA GLY A 33 30.96 4.49 -34.10
C GLY A 33 30.45 5.66 -34.95
N SER A 34 31.39 6.27 -35.67
CA SER A 34 31.24 7.29 -36.70
C SER A 34 30.93 6.69 -38.08
N ASN A 35 30.16 7.40 -38.91
CA ASN A 35 30.26 7.34 -40.37
C ASN A 35 30.11 8.77 -40.97
N GLU A 36 31.19 9.19 -41.64
CA GLU A 36 31.37 10.05 -42.85
C GLU A 36 30.36 11.19 -43.12
N LEU A 37 30.76 12.47 -42.99
CA LEU A 37 31.49 13.33 -43.96
C LEU A 37 30.70 13.71 -45.22
N ASN A 38 30.32 15.00 -45.30
CA ASN A 38 30.44 15.77 -46.54
C ASN A 38 30.66 17.27 -46.24
N ASN A 39 31.57 17.83 -47.03
CA ASN A 39 32.15 19.16 -46.96
C ASN A 39 31.16 20.31 -47.19
N ASP A 40 31.42 21.45 -46.55
CA ASP A 40 31.60 22.73 -47.26
C ASP A 40 32.09 23.81 -46.28
N SER A 41 33.42 23.91 -46.19
CA SER A 41 34.12 25.04 -45.60
C SER A 41 34.39 26.07 -46.68
N ASP A 42 33.59 27.12 -46.76
CA ASP A 42 33.97 28.42 -47.34
C ASP A 42 32.86 29.46 -47.11
N ARG A 43 32.87 30.09 -45.92
CA ARG A 43 32.38 31.46 -45.63
C ARG A 43 32.44 31.75 -44.12
N ALA A 44 33.65 31.79 -43.59
CA ALA A 44 33.93 32.41 -42.30
C ALA A 44 34.75 33.68 -42.55
N ASN A 45 34.07 34.76 -42.93
CA ASN A 45 34.46 36.13 -42.61
C ASN A 45 33.35 37.08 -43.07
N ALA A 46 32.99 38.04 -42.22
CA ALA A 46 31.90 39.03 -42.32
C ALA A 46 30.53 38.59 -41.79
N ARG A 47 30.38 38.66 -40.46
CA ARG A 47 29.20 39.17 -39.71
C ARG A 47 29.44 39.01 -38.20
N SER A 48 30.36 39.79 -37.66
CA SER A 48 30.49 40.07 -36.22
C SER A 48 30.66 41.57 -36.01
N ALA A 49 29.60 42.33 -36.28
CA ALA A 49 29.55 43.77 -36.08
C ALA A 49 28.09 44.28 -36.21
N ALA A 50 27.22 43.88 -35.29
CA ALA A 50 25.93 44.53 -34.99
C ALA A 50 25.22 43.65 -33.96
N ASP A 51 25.54 43.84 -32.66
CA ASP A 51 24.67 43.52 -31.51
C ASP A 51 25.35 43.87 -30.16
N VAL A 52 26.28 44.84 -30.16
CA VAL A 52 26.99 45.31 -28.94
C VAL A 52 26.64 46.76 -28.57
N GLU A 53 25.79 47.45 -29.34
CA GLU A 53 25.41 48.86 -29.08
C GLU A 53 24.15 49.06 -28.20
N GLY A 54 23.64 48.01 -27.57
CA GLY A 54 22.47 48.09 -26.65
C GLY A 54 22.81 48.17 -25.15
N VAL A 55 24.07 47.95 -24.75
CA VAL A 55 24.44 47.72 -23.34
C VAL A 55 25.32 48.83 -22.76
N ALA A 56 25.82 49.77 -23.58
CA ALA A 56 26.80 50.78 -23.20
C ALA A 56 26.22 52.13 -22.70
N ASN A 57 24.90 52.24 -22.47
CA ASN A 57 24.27 53.53 -22.12
C ASN A 57 23.51 53.53 -20.78
N ARG A 58 24.05 52.87 -19.75
CA ARG A 58 23.58 52.97 -18.34
C ARG A 58 24.70 52.89 -17.29
N LEU A 59 25.82 53.57 -17.50
CA LEU A 59 26.88 53.70 -16.50
C LEU A 59 27.42 55.14 -16.45
N SER A 60 26.62 56.11 -16.00
CA SER A 60 27.11 57.45 -15.62
C SER A 60 26.14 58.28 -14.76
N ALA A 61 25.46 57.66 -13.79
CA ALA A 61 24.70 58.42 -12.79
C ALA A 61 25.05 57.94 -11.37
N ALA A 62 25.98 58.65 -10.73
CA ALA A 62 26.30 58.49 -9.32
C ALA A 62 25.07 58.79 -8.46
N SER A 63 24.66 57.82 -7.64
CA SER A 63 23.52 57.93 -6.73
C SER A 63 23.89 58.67 -5.44
N PRO A 64 22.98 59.48 -4.86
CA PRO A 64 23.20 60.08 -3.55
C PRO A 64 23.07 59.03 -2.44
N ALA A 65 23.89 59.18 -1.40
CA ALA A 65 23.98 58.29 -0.24
C ALA A 65 22.61 58.05 0.42
N ARG A 66 22.12 56.79 0.35
CA ARG A 66 20.95 56.34 1.09
C ARG A 66 21.37 55.87 2.49
N LYS A 67 20.81 56.53 3.51
CA LYS A 67 20.92 56.22 4.94
C LYS A 67 20.70 54.73 5.20
N SER A 68 21.58 54.13 6.01
CA SER A 68 21.50 52.74 6.45
C SER A 68 20.16 52.48 7.14
N ARG A 69 19.30 51.68 6.51
CA ARG A 69 18.11 51.15 7.16
C ARG A 69 18.56 50.09 8.16
N ASP A 70 18.25 50.35 9.43
CA ASP A 70 18.38 49.42 10.55
C ASP A 70 17.78 48.07 10.15
N ASN A 71 18.65 47.08 9.93
CA ASN A 71 18.25 45.76 9.47
C ASN A 71 17.79 44.94 10.69
N ARG A 72 16.69 45.38 11.33
CA ARG A 72 16.01 44.54 12.32
C ARG A 72 15.50 43.31 11.58
N ARG A 73 16.18 42.18 11.79
CA ARG A 73 15.68 40.86 11.40
C ARG A 73 14.21 40.79 11.82
N ARG A 74 13.30 40.60 10.86
CA ARG A 74 11.93 40.18 11.19
C ARG A 74 12.06 38.93 12.03
N ILE A 75 11.62 39.01 13.28
CA ILE A 75 11.45 37.83 14.12
C ILE A 75 10.47 36.94 13.35
N THR A 76 10.92 35.75 12.99
CA THR A 76 10.06 34.72 12.44
C THR A 76 9.16 34.26 13.57
N GLU A 77 7.96 34.82 13.67
CA GLU A 77 6.91 34.24 14.50
C GLU A 77 6.48 32.93 13.86
N PHE A 78 6.95 31.82 14.42
CA PHE A 78 6.39 30.51 14.16
C PHE A 78 4.94 30.54 14.65
N LYS A 79 3.97 30.56 13.74
CA LYS A 79 2.56 30.39 14.08
C LYS A 79 2.35 28.96 14.59
N ASP A 80 2.45 28.83 15.91
CA ASP A 80 1.74 28.02 16.92
C ASP A 80 0.91 26.76 16.58
N ALA A 81 1.00 26.16 15.39
CA ALA A 81 0.51 24.79 15.18
C ALA A 81 1.53 23.73 15.64
N LEU A 82 2.81 24.10 15.72
CA LEU A 82 3.91 23.21 16.15
C LEU A 82 4.32 23.40 17.63
N ASN A 83 3.75 24.39 18.32
CA ASN A 83 3.98 24.67 19.75
C ASN A 83 2.92 24.05 20.66
N LEU A 84 2.20 23.03 20.20
CA LEU A 84 1.26 22.26 21.04
C LEU A 84 1.98 21.42 22.13
N GLY A 85 3.31 21.46 22.17
CA GLY A 85 4.11 20.80 23.19
C GLY A 85 4.52 21.71 24.35
N PRO A 86 4.94 21.13 25.48
CA PRO A 86 5.36 21.86 26.67
C PRO A 86 6.53 22.77 26.33
N SER A 87 6.44 24.02 26.76
CA SER A 87 7.56 24.96 26.68
C SER A 87 8.69 24.51 27.59
N PHE A 88 9.88 25.09 27.40
CA PHE A 88 10.99 24.87 28.33
C PHE A 88 10.63 25.24 29.78
N ALA A 89 9.77 26.26 29.97
CA ALA A 89 9.27 26.63 31.29
C ALA A 89 8.32 25.56 31.87
N ASP A 90 7.50 24.91 31.03
CA ASP A 90 6.65 23.78 31.45
C ASP A 90 7.48 22.56 31.83
N PHE A 91 8.62 22.34 31.16
CA PHE A 91 9.56 21.28 31.49
C PHE A 91 10.24 21.51 32.85
N VAL A 92 10.76 22.72 33.07
CA VAL A 92 11.44 23.10 34.32
C VAL A 92 10.46 23.14 35.51
N SER A 93 9.21 23.55 35.29
CA SER A 93 8.18 23.59 36.34
C SER A 93 7.48 22.25 36.59
N GLY A 94 7.84 21.19 35.85
CA GLY A 94 7.24 19.86 35.97
C GLY A 94 5.84 19.72 35.35
N LYS A 95 5.25 20.81 34.84
CA LYS A 95 3.92 20.83 34.18
C LYS A 95 3.89 20.08 32.86
N ALA A 96 5.04 19.89 32.22
CA ALA A 96 5.17 19.09 31.01
C ALA A 96 4.68 17.64 31.17
N SER A 97 4.78 17.09 32.38
CA SER A 97 4.31 15.73 32.67
C SER A 97 2.79 15.55 32.59
N GLY A 98 2.01 16.64 32.70
CA GLY A 98 0.55 16.64 32.58
C GLY A 98 0.04 16.94 31.16
N MET A 99 0.93 17.28 30.22
CA MET A 99 0.57 17.56 28.84
C MET A 99 0.69 16.28 28.03
N ILE A 100 -0.44 15.63 27.76
CA ILE A 100 -0.52 14.39 26.96
C ILE A 100 -0.10 14.71 25.53
N LEU A 101 1.16 14.42 25.19
CA LEU A 101 1.72 14.60 23.83
C LEU A 101 1.60 13.36 22.96
N ASP A 102 1.55 12.17 23.57
CA ASP A 102 1.56 10.92 22.82
C ASP A 102 0.14 10.34 22.75
N PRO A 103 -0.49 10.26 21.56
CA PRO A 103 -1.81 9.66 21.39
C PRO A 103 -1.91 8.22 21.93
N LEU A 104 -0.77 7.53 22.06
CA LEU A 104 -0.68 6.16 22.58
C LEU A 104 -0.37 6.09 24.08
N GLU A 105 -0.31 7.22 24.78
CA GLU A 105 -0.01 7.26 26.22
C GLU A 105 -1.08 6.52 27.03
N LYS A 106 -2.36 6.61 26.63
CA LYS A 106 -3.45 5.81 27.17
C LYS A 106 -3.17 4.30 27.06
N ALA A 107 -2.67 3.84 25.91
CA ALA A 107 -2.24 2.44 25.74
C ALA A 107 -1.06 2.08 26.66
N ARG A 108 -0.16 3.03 26.97
CA ARG A 108 0.98 2.78 27.85
C ARG A 108 0.55 2.66 29.32
N GLN A 109 -0.34 3.56 29.76
CA GLN A 109 -0.89 3.64 31.11
C GLN A 109 -1.88 2.50 31.44
N ASN A 110 -2.33 1.75 30.44
CA ASN A 110 -3.48 0.83 30.50
C ASN A 110 -3.60 -0.03 31.78
N THR A 111 -4.75 0.15 32.43
CA THR A 111 -5.29 -0.51 33.62
C THR A 111 -5.62 -2.00 33.39
N GLU A 112 -5.77 -2.80 34.45
CA GLU A 112 -6.02 -4.26 34.40
C GLU A 112 -7.23 -4.66 33.52
N GLU A 113 -8.23 -3.81 33.34
CA GLU A 113 -9.45 -4.10 32.56
C GLU A 113 -9.20 -4.26 31.06
N ALA A 114 -8.29 -3.47 30.46
CA ALA A 114 -7.93 -3.58 29.04
C ALA A 114 -7.09 -4.84 28.71
N LYS A 115 -6.67 -5.60 29.73
CA LYS A 115 -5.90 -6.84 29.53
C LYS A 115 -6.78 -8.05 29.18
N LYS A 116 -8.06 -8.06 29.58
CA LYS A 116 -8.96 -9.19 29.31
C LYS A 116 -9.70 -8.99 27.99
N LEU A 117 -9.63 -9.98 27.11
CA LEU A 117 -10.37 -9.96 25.86
C LEU A 117 -11.89 -10.01 26.14
N PRO A 118 -12.66 -9.00 25.69
CA PRO A 118 -14.11 -8.98 25.88
C PRO A 118 -14.83 -10.16 25.25
N ARG A 119 -16.03 -10.48 25.76
CA ARG A 119 -16.80 -11.65 25.31
C ARG A 119 -17.18 -11.59 23.83
N TRP A 120 -17.51 -10.41 23.31
CA TRP A 120 -17.91 -10.22 21.90
C TRP A 120 -16.77 -10.38 20.89
N LEU A 121 -15.51 -10.45 21.35
CA LEU A 121 -14.34 -10.70 20.51
C LEU A 121 -13.85 -12.16 20.58
N LYS A 122 -14.50 -13.00 21.39
CA LYS A 122 -14.13 -14.43 21.50
C LYS A 122 -14.75 -15.20 20.35
N VAL A 123 -13.89 -15.87 19.57
CA VAL A 123 -14.29 -16.78 18.51
C VAL A 123 -14.07 -18.24 18.92
N PRO A 124 -14.89 -19.18 18.41
CA PRO A 124 -14.64 -20.60 18.60
C PRO A 124 -13.36 -21.05 17.87
N ILE A 125 -12.70 -22.08 18.41
CA ILE A 125 -11.51 -22.66 17.79
C ILE A 125 -11.91 -23.34 16.47
N PRO A 126 -11.22 -23.08 15.35
CA PRO A 126 -11.52 -23.69 14.07
C PRO A 126 -11.40 -25.22 14.13
N LYS A 127 -12.47 -25.92 13.74
CA LYS A 127 -12.56 -27.39 13.66
C LYS A 127 -13.30 -27.75 12.37
N GLY A 128 -12.84 -28.75 11.62
CA GLY A 128 -13.58 -29.27 10.47
C GLY A 128 -12.72 -29.87 9.35
N THR A 129 -13.29 -30.81 8.58
CA THR A 129 -12.62 -31.54 7.49
C THR A 129 -12.23 -30.62 6.31
N ASN A 130 -13.07 -29.64 5.97
CA ASN A 130 -12.79 -28.72 4.86
C ASN A 130 -11.58 -27.82 5.14
N TYR A 131 -11.43 -27.36 6.38
CA TYR A 131 -10.26 -26.60 6.81
C TYR A 131 -8.96 -27.41 6.62
N HIS A 132 -8.96 -28.68 7.04
CA HIS A 132 -7.79 -29.56 6.85
C HIS A 132 -7.45 -29.82 5.38
N LYS A 133 -8.48 -29.93 4.52
CA LYS A 133 -8.30 -30.08 3.07
C LYS A 133 -7.63 -28.85 2.45
N LEU A 134 -8.21 -27.66 2.66
CA LEU A 134 -7.63 -26.41 2.12
C LEU A 134 -6.21 -26.18 2.65
N LYS A 135 -5.96 -26.52 3.91
CA LYS A 135 -4.62 -26.46 4.49
C LYS A 135 -3.63 -27.41 3.80
N GLY A 136 -4.08 -28.60 3.43
CA GLY A 136 -3.30 -29.54 2.63
C GLY A 136 -2.96 -28.96 1.26
N ASP A 137 -3.95 -28.44 0.55
CA ASP A 137 -3.78 -27.87 -0.79
C ASP A 137 -2.81 -26.67 -0.79
N VAL A 138 -2.95 -25.75 0.17
CA VAL A 138 -2.05 -24.59 0.34
C VAL A 138 -0.61 -25.05 0.52
N LYS A 139 -0.38 -26.09 1.34
CA LYS A 139 0.94 -26.64 1.60
C LYS A 139 1.52 -27.36 0.38
N GLU A 140 0.72 -28.16 -0.33
CA GLU A 140 1.14 -28.87 -1.55
C GLU A 140 1.60 -27.90 -2.63
N LEU A 141 0.86 -26.80 -2.81
CA LEU A 141 1.11 -25.78 -3.82
C LEU A 141 2.15 -24.73 -3.40
N LYS A 142 2.76 -24.90 -2.22
CA LYS A 142 3.77 -23.98 -1.64
C LYS A 142 3.26 -22.53 -1.54
N LEU A 143 1.97 -22.35 -1.31
CA LEU A 143 1.35 -21.04 -1.17
C LEU A 143 1.37 -20.60 0.29
N SER A 144 1.37 -19.28 0.50
CA SER A 144 1.17 -18.68 1.82
C SER A 144 -0.22 -18.07 1.90
N THR A 145 -0.83 -18.04 3.10
CA THR A 145 -2.14 -17.40 3.31
C THR A 145 -2.06 -16.43 4.47
N VAL A 146 -2.66 -15.24 4.29
CA VAL A 146 -2.78 -14.28 5.41
C VAL A 146 -3.59 -14.86 6.55
N CYS A 147 -4.54 -15.77 6.26
CA CYS A 147 -5.32 -16.43 7.29
C CYS A 147 -4.45 -17.15 8.33
N GLU A 148 -3.39 -17.83 7.89
CA GLU A 148 -2.45 -18.53 8.76
C GLU A 148 -1.39 -17.57 9.33
N GLU A 149 -0.73 -16.77 8.48
CA GLU A 149 0.39 -15.92 8.89
C GLU A 149 -0.03 -14.74 9.78
N ALA A 150 -1.24 -14.22 9.58
CA ALA A 150 -1.83 -13.15 10.41
C ALA A 150 -2.62 -13.67 11.61
N ARG A 151 -2.66 -15.00 11.84
CA ARG A 151 -3.40 -15.66 12.92
C ARG A 151 -4.88 -15.24 12.96
N CYS A 152 -5.53 -15.30 11.81
CA CYS A 152 -6.88 -14.76 11.64
C CYS A 152 -7.90 -15.52 12.53
N PRO A 153 -8.69 -14.81 13.36
CA PRO A 153 -9.73 -15.44 14.16
C PRO A 153 -10.86 -16.06 13.31
N ASN A 154 -11.01 -15.59 12.06
CA ASN A 154 -12.12 -15.96 11.18
C ASN A 154 -11.78 -17.14 10.26
N ILE A 155 -10.60 -17.75 10.36
CA ILE A 155 -10.13 -18.78 9.42
C ILE A 155 -11.08 -19.96 9.30
N GLY A 156 -11.69 -20.39 10.42
CA GLY A 156 -12.64 -21.50 10.44
C GLY A 156 -13.94 -21.20 9.68
N GLU A 157 -14.42 -19.96 9.76
CA GLU A 157 -15.63 -19.53 9.06
C GLU A 157 -15.35 -19.33 7.56
N CYS A 158 -14.27 -18.62 7.21
CA CYS A 158 -13.94 -18.34 5.81
C CYS A 158 -13.63 -19.61 5.00
N TRP A 159 -12.95 -20.59 5.62
CA TRP A 159 -12.57 -21.84 4.95
C TRP A 159 -13.60 -22.96 5.16
N GLY A 160 -14.49 -22.84 6.14
CA GLY A 160 -15.43 -23.89 6.55
C GLY A 160 -16.87 -23.71 6.05
N GLY A 161 -17.14 -22.69 5.24
CA GLY A 161 -18.49 -22.41 4.71
C GLY A 161 -19.12 -23.64 4.05
N LYS A 162 -20.38 -23.94 4.41
CA LYS A 162 -21.16 -25.06 3.84
C LYS A 162 -21.44 -24.89 2.34
N ASP A 163 -21.34 -23.67 1.84
CA ASP A 163 -21.56 -23.30 0.45
C ASP A 163 -20.24 -22.90 -0.19
N LYS A 164 -19.78 -23.67 -1.18
CA LYS A 164 -18.53 -23.39 -1.92
C LYS A 164 -18.55 -22.03 -2.62
N SER A 165 -19.74 -21.51 -2.93
CA SER A 165 -19.88 -20.18 -3.55
C SER A 165 -19.55 -19.03 -2.60
N LYS A 166 -19.58 -19.28 -1.28
CA LYS A 166 -19.30 -18.31 -0.21
C LYS A 166 -17.89 -18.45 0.38
N ALA A 167 -17.19 -19.52 0.05
CA ALA A 167 -15.83 -19.74 0.50
C ALA A 167 -14.91 -18.66 -0.08
N THR A 168 -14.24 -17.91 0.80
CA THR A 168 -13.27 -16.88 0.42
C THR A 168 -11.90 -17.30 0.95
N ALA A 169 -10.93 -17.39 0.06
CA ALA A 169 -9.53 -17.60 0.41
C ALA A 169 -8.76 -16.28 0.23
N THR A 170 -7.86 -15.99 1.17
CA THR A 170 -6.89 -14.90 1.06
C THR A 170 -5.50 -15.47 0.88
N ILE A 171 -4.97 -15.39 -0.33
CA ILE A 171 -3.64 -15.90 -0.69
C ILE A 171 -2.65 -14.75 -0.55
N MET A 172 -1.53 -15.02 0.11
CA MET A 172 -0.43 -14.08 0.27
C MET A 172 0.69 -14.44 -0.71
N LEU A 173 0.95 -13.53 -1.64
CA LEU A 173 1.96 -13.63 -2.69
C LEU A 173 3.29 -13.00 -2.25
N LEU A 174 4.38 -13.39 -2.92
CA LEU A 174 5.77 -12.97 -2.67
C LEU A 174 6.35 -13.45 -1.34
N GLY A 175 5.78 -14.54 -0.82
CA GLY A 175 6.22 -15.22 0.40
C GLY A 175 5.56 -14.71 1.69
N ASP A 176 6.15 -15.11 2.81
CA ASP A 176 5.64 -14.88 4.18
C ASP A 176 6.43 -13.83 4.98
N THR A 177 7.38 -13.17 4.32
CA THR A 177 8.38 -12.33 4.96
C THR A 177 8.46 -10.97 4.28
N CYS A 178 8.14 -9.93 5.05
CA CYS A 178 8.02 -8.54 4.62
C CYS A 178 9.32 -7.74 4.85
N THR A 179 9.63 -6.80 3.96
CA THR A 179 10.74 -5.83 4.15
C THR A 179 10.41 -4.69 5.11
N ARG A 180 9.16 -4.64 5.60
CA ARG A 180 8.62 -3.61 6.49
C ARG A 180 8.19 -4.18 7.83
N GLY A 181 8.18 -3.29 8.83
CA GLY A 181 7.91 -3.63 10.23
C GLY A 181 6.77 -2.80 10.81
N CYS A 182 5.56 -2.94 10.28
CA CYS A 182 4.36 -2.31 10.84
C CYS A 182 4.09 -2.83 12.26
N ARG A 183 3.81 -1.93 13.22
CA ARG A 183 3.74 -2.29 14.65
C ARG A 183 2.51 -3.12 15.03
N PHE A 184 1.52 -3.19 14.15
CA PHE A 184 0.32 -3.98 14.32
C PHE A 184 0.40 -5.37 13.67
N CYS A 185 1.30 -5.56 12.69
CA CYS A 185 1.30 -6.72 11.78
C CYS A 185 2.15 -7.86 12.32
N SER A 186 1.65 -9.11 12.23
CA SER A 186 2.37 -10.30 12.71
C SER A 186 3.20 -11.04 11.65
N VAL A 187 3.16 -10.57 10.40
CA VAL A 187 3.96 -11.12 9.31
C VAL A 187 5.45 -11.00 9.65
N LYS A 188 6.25 -11.99 9.27
CA LYS A 188 7.69 -12.00 9.57
C LYS A 188 8.36 -10.82 8.88
N THR A 189 9.37 -10.24 9.50
CA THR A 189 10.13 -9.12 8.91
C THR A 189 11.57 -9.54 8.65
N ASN A 190 12.04 -9.35 7.42
CA ASN A 190 13.44 -9.48 7.05
C ASN A 190 13.78 -8.46 5.95
N ARG A 191 14.95 -7.84 6.04
CA ARG A 191 15.43 -6.87 5.02
C ARG A 191 15.84 -7.55 3.71
N ALA A 192 16.19 -8.84 3.76
CA ALA A 192 16.57 -9.65 2.62
C ALA A 192 15.73 -10.94 2.61
N PRO A 193 14.43 -10.86 2.24
CA PRO A 193 13.58 -12.03 2.10
C PRO A 193 14.08 -12.94 0.97
N SER A 194 13.55 -14.17 0.90
CA SER A 194 13.86 -15.08 -0.20
C SER A 194 13.41 -14.50 -1.55
N LYS A 195 14.08 -14.95 -2.61
CA LYS A 195 13.69 -14.58 -3.98
C LYS A 195 12.25 -15.07 -4.26
N PRO A 196 11.41 -14.28 -4.95
CA PRO A 196 10.09 -14.73 -5.37
C PRO A 196 10.20 -16.00 -6.23
N ASP A 197 9.25 -16.92 -6.09
CA ASP A 197 9.14 -18.07 -6.99
C ASP A 197 8.53 -17.63 -8.32
N PRO A 198 9.23 -17.74 -9.47
CA PRO A 198 8.68 -17.37 -10.78
C PRO A 198 7.42 -18.15 -11.16
N MET A 199 7.18 -19.33 -10.58
CA MET A 199 6.00 -20.16 -10.83
C MET A 199 4.83 -19.85 -9.89
N GLU A 200 5.00 -19.02 -8.87
CA GLU A 200 3.93 -18.64 -7.93
C GLU A 200 2.66 -18.13 -8.65
N PRO A 201 2.73 -17.30 -9.72
CA PRO A 201 1.55 -16.86 -10.46
C PRO A 201 0.80 -18.01 -11.14
N GLU A 202 1.53 -18.98 -11.71
CA GLU A 202 0.95 -20.15 -12.37
C GLU A 202 0.29 -21.08 -11.36
N ASN A 203 1.02 -21.39 -10.28
CA ASN A 203 0.57 -22.30 -9.22
C ASN A 203 -0.66 -21.73 -8.51
N THR A 204 -0.67 -20.42 -8.24
CA THR A 204 -1.81 -19.73 -7.62
C THR A 204 -3.05 -19.80 -8.50
N ALA A 205 -2.92 -19.52 -9.81
CA ALA A 205 -4.03 -19.59 -10.74
C ALA A 205 -4.60 -21.01 -10.89
N GLU A 206 -3.72 -22.01 -10.88
CA GLU A 206 -4.12 -23.43 -10.89
C GLU A 206 -4.83 -23.82 -9.59
N ALA A 207 -4.35 -23.35 -8.43
CA ALA A 207 -5.00 -23.55 -7.13
C ALA A 207 -6.45 -23.03 -7.13
N ILE A 208 -6.63 -21.78 -7.54
CA ILE A 208 -7.93 -21.10 -7.56
C ILE A 208 -8.90 -21.80 -8.51
N LYS A 209 -8.42 -22.23 -9.69
CA LYS A 209 -9.23 -23.02 -10.62
C LYS A 209 -9.70 -24.34 -10.00
N ARG A 210 -8.81 -25.07 -9.30
CA ARG A 210 -9.13 -26.35 -8.64
C ARG A 210 -10.13 -26.17 -7.50
N TRP A 211 -10.01 -25.09 -6.74
CA TRP A 211 -10.92 -24.79 -5.64
C TRP A 211 -12.30 -24.35 -6.11
N GLY A 212 -12.39 -23.77 -7.31
CA GLY A 212 -13.65 -23.32 -7.90
C GLY A 212 -14.29 -22.18 -7.11
N LEU A 213 -13.48 -21.28 -6.55
CA LEU A 213 -13.94 -20.15 -5.75
C LEU A 213 -14.62 -19.10 -6.64
N GLY A 214 -15.75 -18.56 -6.17
CA GLY A 214 -16.42 -17.42 -6.83
C GLY A 214 -15.68 -16.10 -6.61
N TYR A 215 -14.97 -15.97 -5.48
CA TYR A 215 -14.24 -14.77 -5.09
C TYR A 215 -12.93 -15.13 -4.40
N VAL A 216 -11.84 -14.46 -4.77
CA VAL A 216 -10.52 -14.63 -4.15
C VAL A 216 -9.92 -13.28 -3.79
N VAL A 217 -9.28 -13.21 -2.64
CA VAL A 217 -8.47 -12.07 -2.24
C VAL A 217 -7.00 -12.43 -2.39
N LEU A 218 -6.26 -11.66 -3.17
CA LEU A 218 -4.81 -11.71 -3.24
C LEU A 218 -4.26 -10.58 -2.38
N THR A 219 -3.24 -10.87 -1.59
CA THR A 219 -2.49 -9.87 -0.84
C THR A 219 -1.02 -10.14 -1.00
N THR A 220 -0.18 -9.19 -0.61
CA THR A 220 1.26 -9.38 -0.64
C THR A 220 1.94 -8.77 0.58
N VAL A 221 3.16 -9.22 0.83
CA VAL A 221 4.10 -8.54 1.72
C VAL A 221 4.76 -7.38 0.97
N ASP A 222 5.23 -6.36 1.68
CA ASP A 222 6.04 -5.34 1.03
C ASP A 222 7.40 -5.94 0.63
N ARG A 223 7.78 -5.72 -0.63
CA ARG A 223 9.03 -6.20 -1.26
C ARG A 223 9.87 -5.03 -1.75
N ASP A 224 10.32 -4.20 -0.81
CA ASP A 224 11.16 -3.04 -1.14
C ASP A 224 12.54 -3.43 -1.72
N ASP A 225 12.89 -4.71 -1.67
CA ASP A 225 14.06 -5.30 -2.33
C ASP A 225 13.88 -5.49 -3.85
N LEU A 226 12.64 -5.46 -4.34
CA LEU A 226 12.32 -5.52 -5.77
C LEU A 226 12.13 -4.11 -6.34
N ILE A 227 12.57 -3.91 -7.59
CA ILE A 227 12.53 -2.59 -8.23
C ILE A 227 11.09 -2.08 -8.46
N ASP A 228 10.16 -2.99 -8.72
CA ASP A 228 8.74 -2.73 -8.96
C ASP A 228 7.88 -2.97 -7.71
N GLY A 229 8.52 -3.24 -6.56
CA GLY A 229 7.82 -3.60 -5.32
C GLY A 229 6.99 -4.89 -5.42
N GLY A 230 7.16 -5.70 -6.47
CA GLY A 230 6.37 -6.90 -6.73
C GLY A 230 5.09 -6.69 -7.57
N ALA A 231 4.83 -5.48 -8.05
CA ALA A 231 3.59 -5.16 -8.77
C ALA A 231 3.38 -6.02 -10.03
N ASN A 232 4.43 -6.25 -10.83
CA ASN A 232 4.29 -7.08 -12.03
C ASN A 232 3.96 -8.54 -11.68
N HIS A 233 4.50 -9.03 -10.57
CA HIS A 233 4.23 -10.39 -10.10
C HIS A 233 2.76 -10.55 -9.71
N LEU A 234 2.21 -9.60 -8.95
CA LEU A 234 0.79 -9.57 -8.58
C LEU A 234 -0.11 -9.46 -9.82
N ALA A 235 0.22 -8.54 -10.74
CA ALA A 235 -0.53 -8.34 -11.97
C ALA A 235 -0.54 -9.60 -12.85
N GLU A 236 0.60 -10.29 -12.95
CA GLU A 236 0.70 -11.55 -13.70
C GLU A 236 -0.16 -12.65 -13.06
N THR A 237 -0.17 -12.75 -11.73
CA THR A 237 -1.04 -13.69 -11.00
C THR A 237 -2.51 -13.42 -11.31
N VAL A 238 -2.96 -12.17 -11.28
CA VAL A 238 -4.34 -11.80 -11.64
C VAL A 238 -4.65 -12.21 -13.07
N ARG A 239 -3.78 -11.88 -14.04
CA ARG A 239 -3.99 -12.23 -15.46
C ARG A 239 -4.13 -13.73 -15.65
N LYS A 240 -3.27 -14.54 -15.00
CA LYS A 240 -3.34 -16.00 -15.07
C LYS A 240 -4.60 -16.56 -14.43
N ILE A 241 -5.05 -15.99 -13.31
CA ILE A 241 -6.33 -16.37 -12.70
C ILE A 241 -7.47 -16.08 -13.68
N LYS A 242 -7.52 -14.89 -14.28
CA LYS A 242 -8.56 -14.53 -15.25
C LYS A 242 -8.54 -15.40 -16.50
N GLN A 243 -7.37 -15.88 -16.94
CA GLN A 243 -7.25 -16.84 -18.04
C GLN A 243 -7.79 -18.23 -17.68
N LYS A 244 -7.45 -18.75 -16.49
CA LYS A 244 -7.80 -20.12 -16.07
C LYS A 244 -9.18 -20.25 -15.44
N ALA A 245 -9.66 -19.19 -14.79
CA ALA A 245 -10.90 -19.11 -14.03
C ALA A 245 -11.59 -17.75 -14.27
N PRO A 246 -12.09 -17.49 -15.50
CA PRO A 246 -12.60 -16.17 -15.90
C PRO A 246 -13.83 -15.70 -15.10
N LYS A 247 -14.57 -16.64 -14.49
CA LYS A 247 -15.74 -16.33 -13.66
C LYS A 247 -15.38 -15.92 -12.22
N THR A 248 -14.14 -16.17 -11.79
CA THR A 248 -13.70 -15.83 -10.43
C THR A 248 -13.44 -14.33 -10.34
N LEU A 249 -14.04 -13.71 -9.33
CA LEU A 249 -13.79 -12.32 -8.96
C LEU A 249 -12.51 -12.23 -8.14
N VAL A 250 -11.68 -11.24 -8.43
CA VAL A 250 -10.34 -11.06 -7.87
C VAL A 250 -10.24 -9.70 -7.21
N GLU A 251 -10.10 -9.70 -5.88
CA GLU A 251 -9.69 -8.54 -5.11
C GLU A 251 -8.20 -8.59 -4.86
N THR A 252 -7.49 -7.49 -5.08
CA THR A 252 -6.08 -7.40 -4.72
C THR A 252 -5.87 -6.35 -3.65
N LEU A 253 -5.44 -6.78 -2.47
CA LEU A 253 -4.90 -5.94 -1.40
C LEU A 253 -3.41 -5.68 -1.69
N SER A 254 -3.13 -4.56 -2.33
CA SER A 254 -1.78 -4.19 -2.76
C SER A 254 -1.00 -3.45 -1.67
N GLY A 255 0.33 -3.53 -1.75
CA GLY A 255 1.21 -2.58 -1.08
C GLY A 255 1.07 -1.16 -1.64
N ASP A 256 1.86 -0.23 -1.11
CA ASP A 256 1.91 1.15 -1.59
C ASP A 256 2.95 1.38 -2.70
N PHE A 257 3.72 0.33 -3.06
CA PHE A 257 4.82 0.38 -4.04
C PHE A 257 5.80 1.53 -3.81
N ARG A 258 6.01 1.94 -2.56
CA ARG A 258 6.85 3.09 -2.18
C ARG A 258 6.40 4.41 -2.83
N GLY A 259 5.11 4.52 -3.15
CA GLY A 259 4.53 5.67 -3.83
C GLY A 259 4.73 5.68 -5.35
N ASP A 260 5.23 4.60 -5.96
CA ASP A 260 5.34 4.52 -7.42
C ASP A 260 3.96 4.30 -8.06
N LEU A 261 3.35 5.41 -8.52
CA LEU A 261 2.04 5.40 -9.15
C LEU A 261 2.00 4.63 -10.49
N LYS A 262 3.16 4.39 -11.15
CA LYS A 262 3.18 3.54 -12.35
C LYS A 262 2.90 2.08 -11.99
N MET A 263 3.33 1.64 -10.81
CA MET A 263 3.02 0.29 -10.33
C MET A 263 1.54 0.15 -9.99
N VAL A 264 0.93 1.22 -9.47
CA VAL A 264 -0.53 1.30 -9.27
C VAL A 264 -1.26 1.18 -10.60
N ASP A 265 -0.78 1.84 -11.67
CA ASP A 265 -1.38 1.74 -13.01
C ASP A 265 -1.35 0.31 -13.56
N ILE A 266 -0.19 -0.34 -13.46
CA ILE A 266 -0.01 -1.73 -13.89
C ILE A 266 -1.00 -2.65 -13.17
N MET A 267 -1.16 -2.44 -11.85
CA MET A 267 -2.10 -3.21 -11.04
C MET A 267 -3.56 -2.91 -11.43
N ALA A 268 -3.96 -1.64 -11.54
CA ALA A 268 -5.32 -1.27 -11.92
C ALA A 268 -5.73 -1.84 -13.28
N GLN A 269 -4.78 -1.95 -14.22
CA GLN A 269 -5.02 -2.44 -15.59
C GLN A 269 -4.89 -3.96 -15.75
N CYS A 270 -4.56 -4.73 -14.69
CA CYS A 270 -4.33 -6.17 -14.83
C CYS A 270 -5.60 -7.03 -14.88
N GLY A 271 -6.78 -6.40 -14.76
CA GLY A 271 -8.08 -7.06 -14.86
C GLY A 271 -8.65 -7.56 -13.53
N LEU A 272 -8.18 -7.03 -12.40
CA LEU A 272 -8.79 -7.27 -11.09
C LEU A 272 -10.14 -6.55 -10.96
N ASP A 273 -11.02 -7.04 -10.07
CA ASP A 273 -12.37 -6.49 -9.88
C ASP A 273 -12.43 -5.47 -8.72
N VAL A 274 -11.58 -5.64 -7.70
CA VAL A 274 -11.47 -4.73 -6.55
C VAL A 274 -10.02 -4.41 -6.23
N TYR A 275 -9.65 -3.14 -6.31
CA TYR A 275 -8.36 -2.63 -5.86
C TYR A 275 -8.45 -2.25 -4.38
N ALA A 276 -7.78 -2.99 -3.52
CA ALA A 276 -7.74 -2.69 -2.09
C ALA A 276 -6.37 -2.15 -1.67
N HIS A 277 -6.36 -1.08 -0.88
CA HIS A 277 -5.18 -0.61 -0.17
C HIS A 277 -5.59 0.01 1.16
N ASN A 278 -5.05 -0.51 2.26
CA ASN A 278 -5.49 -0.13 3.59
C ASN A 278 -4.75 1.11 4.11
N LEU A 279 -5.51 2.09 4.61
CA LEU A 279 -4.97 3.15 5.45
C LEU A 279 -4.55 2.64 6.83
N GLU A 280 -5.23 1.61 7.32
CA GLU A 280 -5.05 0.94 8.62
C GLU A 280 -5.42 1.79 9.84
N THR A 281 -5.15 3.09 9.82
CA THR A 281 -5.46 4.03 10.91
C THR A 281 -5.59 5.45 10.37
N VAL A 282 -5.89 6.40 11.26
CA VAL A 282 -6.00 7.83 10.96
C VAL A 282 -4.62 8.47 10.71
N GLU A 283 -4.59 9.65 10.08
CA GLU A 283 -3.35 10.34 9.71
C GLU A 283 -2.41 10.55 10.89
N ALA A 284 -2.93 11.03 12.03
CA ALA A 284 -2.15 11.31 13.23
C ALA A 284 -1.45 10.06 13.82
N LEU A 285 -2.07 8.88 13.69
CA LEU A 285 -1.53 7.63 14.24
C LEU A 285 -0.66 6.86 13.25
N THR A 286 -0.70 7.20 11.96
CA THR A 286 0.04 6.50 10.90
C THR A 286 1.54 6.34 11.22
N PRO A 287 2.29 7.38 11.64
CA PRO A 287 3.72 7.25 11.97
C PRO A 287 4.01 6.33 13.16
N HIS A 288 3.02 6.11 14.02
CA HIS A 288 3.15 5.27 15.21
C HIS A 288 2.74 3.82 14.93
N VAL A 289 1.78 3.60 14.03
CA VAL A 289 1.17 2.29 13.75
C VAL A 289 1.87 1.58 12.59
N ARG A 290 2.17 2.30 11.51
CA ARG A 290 2.68 1.74 10.25
C ARG A 290 4.20 1.89 10.16
N ASP A 291 4.81 1.18 9.21
CA ASP A 291 6.22 1.40 8.88
C ASP A 291 6.40 2.84 8.37
N ARG A 292 7.52 3.49 8.71
CA ARG A 292 7.82 4.89 8.34
C ARG A 292 7.74 5.18 6.84
N ARG A 293 7.86 4.16 5.99
CA ARG A 293 7.76 4.26 4.53
C ARG A 293 6.31 4.31 4.03
N ALA A 294 5.34 3.92 4.85
CA ALA A 294 3.92 3.89 4.52
C ALA A 294 3.22 5.11 5.13
N THR A 295 3.15 6.21 4.38
CA THR A 295 2.50 7.45 4.85
C THR A 295 1.01 7.47 4.50
N TYR A 296 0.24 8.22 5.27
CA TYR A 296 -1.21 8.34 5.08
C TYR A 296 -1.55 8.91 3.70
N ARG A 297 -0.90 10.01 3.33
CA ARG A 297 -1.12 10.69 2.04
C ARG A 297 -0.67 9.83 0.85
N GLN A 298 0.44 9.09 0.96
CA GLN A 298 0.85 8.13 -0.07
C GLN A 298 -0.21 7.05 -0.30
N SER A 299 -0.77 6.51 0.79
CA SER A 299 -1.84 5.51 0.68
C SER A 299 -3.12 6.04 0.06
N LEU A 300 -3.49 7.31 0.32
CA LEU A 300 -4.59 7.97 -0.40
C LEU A 300 -4.28 8.10 -1.89
N SER A 301 -3.08 8.56 -2.25
CA SER A 301 -2.67 8.69 -3.66
C SER A 301 -2.68 7.35 -4.42
N VAL A 302 -2.43 6.23 -3.74
CA VAL A 302 -2.54 4.89 -4.36
C VAL A 302 -3.99 4.57 -4.74
N LEU A 303 -4.94 4.81 -3.83
CA LEU A 303 -6.36 4.56 -4.10
C LEU A 303 -6.91 5.53 -5.15
N GLU A 304 -6.57 6.81 -5.03
CA GLU A 304 -6.93 7.86 -5.99
C GLU A 304 -6.42 7.50 -7.39
N ARG A 305 -5.14 7.11 -7.50
CA ARG A 305 -4.55 6.71 -8.78
C ARG A 305 -5.23 5.50 -9.38
N ALA A 306 -5.53 4.47 -8.58
CA ALA A 306 -6.24 3.29 -9.07
C ALA A 306 -7.61 3.66 -9.67
N LYS A 307 -8.34 4.57 -9.00
CA LYS A 307 -9.63 5.09 -9.46
C LYS A 307 -9.49 5.92 -10.73
N MET A 308 -8.51 6.82 -10.81
CA MET A 308 -8.25 7.62 -12.01
C MET A 308 -7.86 6.77 -13.22
N THR A 309 -7.06 5.72 -13.01
CA THR A 309 -6.55 4.87 -14.09
C THR A 309 -7.64 3.97 -14.68
N VAL A 310 -8.55 3.48 -13.85
CA VAL A 310 -9.73 2.73 -14.29
C VAL A 310 -10.96 3.21 -13.48
N PRO A 311 -11.75 4.19 -13.98
CA PRO A 311 -12.85 4.80 -13.23
C PRO A 311 -13.93 3.80 -12.75
N THR A 312 -14.12 2.71 -13.49
CA THR A 312 -15.07 1.66 -13.13
C THR A 312 -14.54 0.68 -12.08
N LEU A 313 -13.24 0.73 -11.76
CA LEU A 313 -12.61 -0.15 -10.79
C LEU A 313 -13.06 0.23 -9.38
N LEU A 314 -13.49 -0.78 -8.63
CA LEU A 314 -13.90 -0.57 -7.25
C LEU A 314 -12.66 -0.47 -6.37
N THR A 315 -12.60 0.58 -5.57
CA THR A 315 -11.52 0.85 -4.64
C THR A 315 -11.99 0.59 -3.21
N LYS A 316 -11.11 0.00 -2.41
CA LYS A 316 -11.45 -0.45 -1.06
C LYS A 316 -10.33 -0.16 -0.08
N THR A 317 -10.71 0.20 1.14
CA THR A 317 -9.75 0.36 2.23
C THR A 317 -10.29 -0.23 3.54
N SER A 318 -9.38 -0.37 4.51
CA SER A 318 -9.69 -0.83 5.86
C SER A 318 -9.04 0.09 6.89
N ILE A 319 -9.75 0.28 8.00
CA ILE A 319 -9.31 1.04 9.18
C ILE A 319 -9.51 0.15 10.41
N MET A 320 -8.46 -0.01 11.19
CA MET A 320 -8.53 -0.70 12.48
C MET A 320 -8.84 0.30 13.59
N LEU A 321 -9.81 -0.05 14.43
CA LEU A 321 -10.21 0.73 15.60
C LEU A 321 -9.60 0.16 16.90
N GLY A 322 -9.48 1.01 17.91
CA GLY A 322 -8.89 0.68 19.21
C GLY A 322 -7.39 0.96 19.29
N LEU A 323 -6.84 1.78 18.39
CA LEU A 323 -5.44 2.22 18.35
C LEU A 323 -5.24 3.57 19.03
N GLY A 324 -6.30 4.24 19.46
CA GLY A 324 -6.28 5.55 20.14
C GLY A 324 -6.78 6.70 19.28
N GLU A 325 -7.37 6.39 18.13
CA GLU A 325 -8.04 7.34 17.25
C GLU A 325 -9.25 7.97 17.94
N THR A 326 -9.55 9.23 17.59
CA THR A 326 -10.79 9.89 18.01
C THR A 326 -11.86 9.81 16.93
N ASP A 327 -13.11 10.05 17.31
CA ASP A 327 -14.24 10.07 16.39
C ASP A 327 -14.04 11.11 15.28
N GLU A 328 -13.53 12.30 15.62
CA GLU A 328 -13.28 13.38 14.67
C GLU A 328 -12.23 12.99 13.65
N GLN A 329 -11.19 12.27 14.08
CA GLN A 329 -10.15 11.76 13.20
C GLN A 329 -10.69 10.71 12.24
N ILE A 330 -11.58 9.82 12.71
CA ILE A 330 -12.22 8.82 11.85
C ILE A 330 -13.17 9.48 10.84
N ILE A 331 -13.97 10.46 11.27
CA ILE A 331 -14.81 11.25 10.36
C ILE A 331 -13.94 11.96 9.31
N GLN A 332 -12.83 12.57 9.71
CA GLN A 332 -11.91 13.22 8.78
C GLN A 332 -11.31 12.22 7.79
N THR A 333 -10.89 11.04 8.26
CA THR A 333 -10.40 9.99 7.37
C THR A 333 -11.46 9.51 6.38
N MET A 334 -12.72 9.40 6.81
CA MET A 334 -13.80 9.10 5.87
C MET A 334 -14.01 10.22 4.85
N ARG A 335 -13.87 11.49 5.22
CA ARG A 335 -13.94 12.62 4.27
C ARG A 335 -12.82 12.54 3.25
N ASP A 336 -11.58 12.36 3.71
CA ASP A 336 -10.42 12.24 2.82
C ASP A 336 -10.58 11.07 1.82
N LEU A 337 -11.17 9.96 2.27
CA LEU A 337 -11.49 8.81 1.43
C LEU A 337 -12.59 9.11 0.40
N ARG A 338 -13.59 9.90 0.77
CA ARG A 338 -14.65 10.33 -0.16
C ARG A 338 -14.15 11.36 -1.17
N ASP A 339 -13.21 12.22 -0.79
CA ASP A 339 -12.60 13.21 -1.68
C ASP A 339 -11.85 12.54 -2.86
N ILE A 340 -11.31 11.33 -2.64
CA ILE A 340 -10.67 10.51 -3.68
C ILE A 340 -11.61 9.45 -4.28
N GLU A 341 -12.91 9.56 -4.03
CA GLU A 341 -13.97 8.65 -4.52
C GLU A 341 -13.76 7.17 -4.13
N CYS A 342 -13.20 6.89 -2.95
CA CYS A 342 -13.03 5.52 -2.48
C CYS A 342 -14.39 4.84 -2.26
N ASP A 343 -14.61 3.69 -2.88
CA ASP A 343 -15.95 3.07 -2.95
C ASP A 343 -16.34 2.33 -1.67
N VAL A 344 -15.39 1.63 -1.04
CA VAL A 344 -15.66 0.70 0.07
C VAL A 344 -14.71 0.96 1.24
N VAL A 345 -15.28 1.05 2.44
CA VAL A 345 -14.50 1.16 3.69
C VAL A 345 -14.88 0.06 4.67
N THR A 346 -13.90 -0.51 5.35
CA THR A 346 -14.13 -1.49 6.41
C THR A 346 -13.58 -1.05 7.76
N PHE A 347 -14.35 -1.26 8.82
CA PHE A 347 -13.95 -0.98 10.19
C PHE A 347 -13.89 -2.27 11.01
N GLY A 348 -12.73 -2.56 11.60
CA GLY A 348 -12.51 -3.75 12.41
C GLY A 348 -11.76 -3.45 13.70
N GLN A 349 -11.94 -4.25 14.75
CA GLN A 349 -11.15 -4.09 15.98
C GLN A 349 -9.69 -4.49 15.73
N TYR A 350 -8.74 -3.64 16.14
CA TYR A 350 -7.35 -4.01 16.27
C TYR A 350 -7.19 -5.10 17.32
N MET A 351 -6.67 -6.25 16.88
CA MET A 351 -6.38 -7.39 17.74
C MET A 351 -4.88 -7.58 17.82
N ARG A 352 -4.33 -7.34 19.01
CA ARG A 352 -2.89 -7.45 19.26
C ARG A 352 -2.38 -8.87 19.04
N PRO A 353 -1.50 -9.13 18.05
CA PRO A 353 -1.09 -10.50 17.73
C PRO A 353 -0.22 -11.16 18.80
N THR A 354 0.73 -10.39 19.37
CA THR A 354 1.61 -10.86 20.45
C THR A 354 1.97 -9.71 21.40
N LYS A 355 2.54 -10.04 22.57
CA LYS A 355 3.02 -9.05 23.55
C LYS A 355 4.13 -8.10 23.03
N ARG A 356 4.71 -8.38 21.86
CA ARG A 356 5.72 -7.50 21.22
C ARG A 356 5.11 -6.41 20.33
N HIS A 357 3.86 -6.59 19.89
CA HIS A 357 3.16 -5.63 19.03
C HIS A 357 2.56 -4.49 19.86
N MET A 358 2.09 -3.44 19.18
CA MET A 358 1.43 -2.30 19.81
C MET A 358 0.31 -2.76 20.77
N LYS A 359 0.15 -2.06 21.89
CA LYS A 359 -0.94 -2.35 22.84
C LYS A 359 -2.26 -1.85 22.26
N VAL A 360 -3.34 -2.58 22.54
CA VAL A 360 -4.69 -2.07 22.31
C VAL A 360 -4.92 -0.90 23.27
N VAL A 361 -5.43 0.23 22.77
CA VAL A 361 -5.87 1.36 23.60
C VAL A 361 -7.25 1.05 24.15
N GLU A 362 -8.17 0.66 23.26
CA GLU A 362 -9.58 0.43 23.58
C GLU A 362 -10.12 -0.79 22.83
N TYR A 363 -10.97 -1.58 23.50
CA TYR A 363 -11.84 -2.54 22.81
C TYR A 363 -13.18 -1.87 22.52
N VAL A 364 -13.35 -1.49 21.26
CA VAL A 364 -14.53 -0.77 20.78
C VAL A 364 -15.77 -1.66 20.92
N ARG A 365 -16.85 -1.07 21.42
CA ARG A 365 -18.12 -1.78 21.61
C ARG A 365 -18.84 -2.01 20.28
N PRO A 366 -19.60 -3.11 20.12
CA PRO A 366 -20.32 -3.40 18.87
C PRO A 366 -21.18 -2.25 18.35
N GLU A 367 -21.87 -1.51 19.22
CA GLU A 367 -22.78 -0.43 18.84
C GLU A 367 -22.04 0.72 18.14
N LYS A 368 -20.76 0.91 18.47
CA LYS A 368 -19.92 1.92 17.82
C LYS A 368 -19.56 1.52 16.39
N PHE A 369 -19.47 0.22 16.09
CA PHE A 369 -19.30 -0.25 14.72
C PHE A 369 -20.55 0.00 13.89
N ASP A 370 -21.74 -0.19 14.46
CA ASP A 370 -23.01 0.13 13.78
C ASP A 370 -23.09 1.62 13.45
N TYR A 371 -22.73 2.48 14.40
CA TYR A 371 -22.60 3.92 14.18
C TYR A 371 -21.67 4.27 12.99
N TRP A 372 -20.49 3.64 12.90
CA TRP A 372 -19.56 3.89 11.80
C TRP A 372 -20.10 3.40 10.45
N LYS A 373 -20.84 2.30 10.44
CA LYS A 373 -21.50 1.81 9.23
C LYS A 373 -22.52 2.82 8.71
N GLU A 374 -23.38 3.31 9.59
CA GLU A 374 -24.39 4.32 9.24
C GLU A 374 -23.73 5.59 8.70
N LYS A 375 -22.72 6.11 9.40
CA LYS A 375 -21.99 7.31 8.95
C LYS A 375 -21.31 7.13 7.60
N ALA A 376 -20.68 5.98 7.35
CA ALA A 376 -20.07 5.70 6.05
C ALA A 376 -21.13 5.67 4.93
N LEU A 377 -22.26 5.02 5.15
CA LEU A 377 -23.34 4.96 4.16
C LEU A 377 -23.96 6.35 3.91
N GLU A 378 -24.16 7.17 4.96
CA GLU A 378 -24.59 8.56 4.85
C GLU A 378 -23.62 9.43 4.03
N MET A 379 -22.31 9.19 4.15
CA MET A 379 -21.26 9.89 3.39
C MET A 379 -21.10 9.40 1.95
N GLY A 380 -21.89 8.41 1.53
CA GLY A 380 -21.95 7.95 0.14
C GLY A 380 -20.93 6.86 -0.23
N PHE A 381 -20.35 6.15 0.74
CA PHE A 381 -19.64 4.91 0.43
C PHE A 381 -20.62 3.89 -0.18
N LEU A 382 -20.21 3.19 -1.23
CA LEU A 382 -21.05 2.17 -1.87
C LEU A 382 -21.32 1.00 -0.93
N TYR A 383 -20.36 0.71 -0.04
CA TYR A 383 -20.50 -0.33 0.96
C TYR A 383 -19.61 -0.06 2.17
N CYS A 384 -20.11 -0.42 3.34
CA CYS A 384 -19.32 -0.45 4.57
C CYS A 384 -19.53 -1.76 5.33
N ALA A 385 -18.43 -2.50 5.53
CA ALA A 385 -18.40 -3.60 6.50
C ALA A 385 -17.80 -3.07 7.81
N SER A 386 -18.60 -3.05 8.86
CA SER A 386 -18.18 -2.56 10.17
C SER A 386 -18.54 -3.59 11.23
N GLY A 387 -17.57 -3.98 12.06
CA GLY A 387 -17.83 -4.90 13.16
C GLY A 387 -16.56 -5.35 13.86
N PRO A 388 -16.65 -5.86 15.10
CA PRO A 388 -15.46 -6.20 15.89
C PRO A 388 -14.51 -7.19 15.21
N LEU A 389 -15.06 -8.21 14.54
CA LEU A 389 -14.29 -9.25 13.87
C LEU A 389 -14.07 -8.99 12.38
N VAL A 390 -14.53 -7.85 11.84
CA VAL A 390 -14.32 -7.51 10.44
C VAL A 390 -12.82 -7.38 10.16
N ARG A 391 -12.43 -7.87 8.99
CA ARG A 391 -11.10 -7.75 8.40
C ARG A 391 -11.29 -7.31 6.95
N SER A 392 -10.24 -6.75 6.36
CA SER A 392 -10.26 -6.35 4.95
C SER A 392 -10.80 -7.45 4.03
N SER A 393 -10.44 -8.72 4.27
CA SER A 393 -10.91 -9.87 3.48
C SER A 393 -12.11 -10.65 4.06
N TYR A 394 -12.64 -10.27 5.22
CA TYR A 394 -13.74 -11.00 5.86
C TYR A 394 -15.03 -10.83 5.07
N LYS A 395 -15.60 -11.95 4.59
CA LYS A 395 -16.83 -12.00 3.77
C LYS A 395 -16.82 -11.04 2.58
N ALA A 396 -15.63 -10.75 2.04
CA ALA A 396 -15.46 -9.83 0.93
C ALA A 396 -16.28 -10.28 -0.30
N GLY A 397 -16.33 -11.58 -0.58
CA GLY A 397 -17.11 -12.13 -1.68
C GLY A 397 -18.62 -11.94 -1.54
N GLU A 398 -19.20 -12.20 -0.37
CA GLU A 398 -20.63 -12.01 -0.12
C GLU A 398 -21.02 -10.54 -0.28
N ALA A 399 -20.27 -9.66 0.38
CA ALA A 399 -20.47 -8.22 0.30
C ALA A 399 -20.35 -7.69 -1.13
N PHE A 400 -19.33 -8.13 -1.87
CA PHE A 400 -19.11 -7.65 -3.23
C PHE A 400 -20.19 -8.14 -4.19
N ILE A 401 -20.56 -9.43 -4.13
CA ILE A 401 -21.58 -10.02 -5.00
C ILE A 401 -22.94 -9.39 -4.75
N GLU A 402 -23.35 -9.19 -3.49
CA GLU A 402 -24.61 -8.52 -3.16
C GLU A 402 -24.65 -7.09 -3.71
N ASN A 403 -23.55 -6.33 -3.59
CA ASN A 403 -23.50 -4.94 -4.09
C ASN A 403 -23.45 -4.83 -5.61
N VAL A 404 -22.70 -5.70 -6.30
CA VAL A 404 -22.67 -5.75 -7.76
C VAL A 404 -24.03 -6.15 -8.33
N LEU A 405 -24.72 -7.11 -7.69
CA LEU A 405 -26.08 -7.50 -8.06
C LEU A 405 -27.08 -6.37 -7.83
N ASN A 406 -26.99 -5.66 -6.69
CA ASN A 406 -27.86 -4.53 -6.40
C ASN A 406 -27.65 -3.35 -7.36
N LYS A 407 -26.42 -3.12 -7.83
CA LYS A 407 -26.11 -2.07 -8.82
C LYS A 407 -26.62 -2.42 -10.23
N ARG A 408 -26.59 -3.70 -10.61
CA ARG A 408 -27.15 -4.21 -11.87
C ARG A 408 -28.68 -4.22 -11.92
N ASN A 409 -29.35 -4.22 -10.76
CA ASN A 409 -30.82 -4.18 -10.69
C ASN A 409 -31.38 -2.75 -10.60
N LYS A 410 -30.52 -1.74 -10.37
CA LYS A 410 -30.90 -0.32 -10.29
C LYS A 410 -30.60 0.50 -11.56
N ASN A 411 -29.78 -0.05 -12.45
CA ASN A 411 -29.59 0.41 -13.82
C ASN A 411 -30.37 -0.51 -14.76
#